data_AF-A0A938I996-F1
#
_entry.id   AF-A0A938I996-F1
#
_cell.length_a   1.000
_cell.length_b   1.000
_cell.length_c   1.000
_cell.angle_alpha   90.00
_cell.angle_beta   90.00
_cell.angle_gamma   90.00
#
_symmetry.space_group_name_H-M   'P 1'
#
loop_
_entity.id
_entity.type
_entity.pdbx_description
1 polymer ?
#
loop_
_entity_poly.entity_id
_entity_poly.type
_entity_poly.pdbx_seq_one_letter_code
_entity_poly.pdbx_strand_id
1 'polypeptide(L)'
;MKPLWAAQCFRCHGASKQQGCLRLDTAAATRLGGEHGTAIVPGKSEESSLGKRVRATENSERMLPAGDRLSAEEIELLQRWIEFGSVGSADQAT
;
A
#
# COMPACT_ATOMS: atom_id res chain seq x y z
N MET A 1 4.60 -9.62 -5.34
CA MET A 1 3.99 -8.53 -4.54
C MET A 1 3.20 -9.02 -3.33
N LYS A 2 2.26 -9.98 -3.49
CA LYS A 2 1.46 -10.53 -2.38
C LYS A 2 2.23 -10.90 -1.09
N PRO A 3 3.44 -11.51 -1.14
CA PRO A 3 4.19 -11.81 0.09
C PRO A 3 4.60 -10.57 0.89
N LEU A 4 5.06 -9.50 0.23
CA LEU A 4 5.44 -8.24 0.88
C LEU A 4 4.23 -7.60 1.57
N TRP A 5 3.09 -7.59 0.89
CA TRP A 5 1.85 -7.01 1.41
C TRP A 5 1.28 -7.79 2.59
N ALA A 6 1.35 -9.12 2.53
CA ALA A 6 0.93 -9.98 3.63
C ALA A 6 1.78 -9.76 4.88
N ALA A 7 3.11 -9.63 4.73
CA ALA A 7 4.01 -9.40 5.84
C ALA A 7 3.89 -7.99 6.44
N GLN A 8 3.74 -6.98 5.59
CA GLN A 8 3.94 -5.58 5.99
C GLN A 8 2.65 -4.74 6.05
N CYS A 9 1.62 -5.10 5.29
CA CYS A 9 0.41 -4.27 5.14
C CYS A 9 -0.83 -4.89 5.81
N PHE A 10 -1.08 -6.20 5.63
CA PHE A 10 -2.36 -6.83 6.02
C PHE A 10 -2.59 -6.93 7.52
N ARG A 11 -1.52 -6.92 8.32
CA ARG A 11 -1.64 -6.88 9.79
C ARG A 11 -2.46 -5.68 10.27
N CYS A 12 -2.34 -4.54 9.59
CA CYS A 12 -3.01 -3.29 9.98
C CYS A 12 -4.08 -2.81 8.99
N HIS A 13 -4.03 -3.27 7.74
CA HIS A 13 -4.92 -2.92 6.65
C HIS A 13 -5.50 -4.17 5.96
N GLY A 14 -5.91 -5.17 6.74
CA GLY A 14 -6.51 -6.41 6.27
C GLY A 14 -7.89 -6.66 6.87
N ALA A 15 -8.43 -7.86 6.71
CA ALA A 15 -9.75 -8.20 7.27
C ALA A 15 -9.86 -7.93 8.77
N SER A 16 -8.83 -8.28 9.54
CA SER A 16 -8.84 -8.21 11.01
C SER A 16 -8.65 -6.80 11.57
N LYS A 17 -8.03 -5.90 10.82
CA LYS A 17 -7.74 -4.51 11.24
C LYS A 17 -7.68 -3.61 10.02
N GLN A 18 -8.38 -2.47 10.08
CA GLN A 18 -8.48 -1.51 9.00
C GLN A 18 -8.11 -0.11 9.52
N GLN A 19 -6.82 0.08 9.85
CA GLN A 19 -6.35 1.39 10.32
C GLN A 19 -6.60 2.45 9.24
N GLY A 20 -7.10 3.61 9.68
CA GLY A 20 -7.54 4.69 8.80
C GLY A 20 -8.56 4.27 7.75
N CYS A 21 -9.45 3.33 8.09
CA CYS A 21 -10.47 2.75 7.22
C CYS A 21 -9.93 2.15 5.91
N LEU A 22 -8.63 1.87 5.84
CA LEU A 22 -7.98 1.35 4.65
C LEU A 22 -7.85 -0.18 4.74
N ARG A 23 -8.25 -0.87 3.67
CA ARG A 23 -8.15 -2.33 3.53
C ARG A 23 -7.51 -2.72 2.19
N LEU A 24 -6.38 -3.44 2.26
CA LEU A 24 -5.46 -3.74 1.16
C LEU A 24 -5.41 -5.24 0.78
N ASP A 25 -6.02 -6.12 1.57
CA ASP A 25 -6.02 -7.58 1.36
C ASP A 25 -6.89 -8.05 0.18
N THR A 26 -7.74 -7.16 -0.37
CA THR A 26 -8.53 -7.45 -1.57
C THR A 26 -8.43 -6.31 -2.58
N ALA A 27 -8.51 -6.64 -3.87
CA ALA A 27 -8.45 -5.65 -4.95
C ALA A 27 -9.65 -4.68 -4.90
N ALA A 28 -10.85 -5.19 -4.54
CA ALA A 28 -12.04 -4.37 -4.40
C ALA A 28 -11.88 -3.33 -3.28
N ALA A 29 -11.43 -3.75 -2.10
CA ALA A 29 -11.23 -2.84 -0.97
C ALA A 29 -10.09 -1.84 -1.21
N THR A 30 -9.01 -2.28 -1.88
CA THR A 30 -7.89 -1.40 -2.23
C THR A 30 -8.34 -0.21 -3.09
N ARG A 31 -9.30 -0.44 -4.00
CA ARG A 31 -9.88 0.61 -4.86
C ARG A 31 -10.77 1.60 -4.10
N LEU A 32 -11.33 1.23 -2.96
CA LEU A 32 -12.17 2.12 -2.16
C LEU A 32 -11.34 3.18 -1.41
N GLY A 33 -10.07 2.89 -1.11
CA GLY A 33 -9.22 3.77 -0.31
C GLY A 33 -9.52 3.69 1.19
N GLY A 34 -9.22 4.77 1.91
CA GLY A 34 -9.44 4.88 3.36
C GLY A 34 -9.98 6.26 3.76
N GLU A 35 -9.86 6.60 5.04
CA GLU A 35 -10.37 7.86 5.60
C GLU A 35 -9.77 9.12 4.94
N HIS A 36 -8.57 8.98 4.36
CA HIS A 36 -7.86 10.02 3.65
C HIS A 36 -8.05 9.97 2.13
N GLY A 37 -9.06 9.24 1.66
CA GLY A 37 -9.35 9.04 0.25
C GLY A 37 -8.49 7.94 -0.38
N THR A 38 -8.17 8.12 -1.66
CA THR A 38 -7.48 7.11 -2.48
C THR A 38 -6.09 6.79 -1.92
N ALA A 39 -5.89 5.52 -1.56
CA ALA A 39 -4.60 5.05 -1.06
C ALA A 39 -3.57 4.85 -2.19
N ILE A 40 -4.06 4.41 -3.35
CA ILE A 40 -3.25 3.96 -4.48
C ILE A 40 -3.86 4.52 -5.76
N VAL A 41 -3.06 5.30 -6.47
CA VAL A 41 -3.35 5.85 -7.79
C VAL A 41 -2.47 5.07 -8.78
N PRO A 42 -3.06 4.17 -9.60
CA PRO A 42 -2.32 3.41 -10.60
C PRO A 42 -1.47 4.32 -11.50
N GLY A 43 -0.19 3.98 -11.70
CA GLY A 43 0.74 4.78 -12.52
C GLY A 43 1.25 6.07 -11.86
N LYS A 44 0.92 6.30 -10.59
CA LYS A 44 1.25 7.55 -9.86
C LYS A 44 1.62 7.25 -8.41
N SER A 45 2.75 6.60 -8.19
CA SER A 45 3.25 6.25 -6.86
C SER A 45 3.50 7.48 -5.97
N GLU A 46 3.94 8.59 -6.56
CA GLU A 46 4.11 9.87 -5.86
C GLU A 46 2.81 10.53 -5.43
N GLU A 47 1.71 10.32 -6.17
CA GLU A 47 0.39 10.87 -5.81
C GLU A 47 -0.36 9.95 -4.84
N SER A 48 0.05 8.68 -4.76
CA SER A 48 -0.54 7.67 -3.89
C SER A 48 -0.19 7.92 -2.42
N SER A 49 -1.20 8.09 -1.58
CA SER A 49 -0.97 8.33 -0.15
C SER A 49 -0.26 7.17 0.56
N LEU A 50 -0.44 5.92 0.09
CA LEU A 50 0.33 4.77 0.57
C LEU A 50 1.83 4.95 0.32
N GLY A 51 2.21 5.37 -0.90
CA GLY A 51 3.61 5.64 -1.28
C GLY A 51 4.24 6.77 -0.45
N LYS A 52 3.47 7.82 -0.15
CA LYS A 52 3.92 8.91 0.73
C LYS A 52 4.15 8.41 2.17
N ARG A 53 3.21 7.66 2.73
CA ARG A 53 3.26 7.19 4.13
C ARG A 53 4.35 6.17 4.43
N VAL A 54 4.74 5.33 3.46
CA VAL A 54 5.87 4.40 3.64
C VAL A 54 7.23 5.10 3.63
N ARG A 55 7.33 6.26 2.99
CA ARG A 55 8.55 7.06 2.91
C ARG A 55 8.69 8.09 4.02
N ALA A 56 7.58 8.45 4.66
CA ALA A 56 7.57 9.47 5.71
C ALA A 56 8.59 9.19 6.82
N THR A 57 9.37 10.21 7.15
CA THR A 57 10.34 10.19 8.25
C THR A 57 9.69 10.53 9.57
N GLU A 58 8.66 11.37 9.55
CA GLU A 58 7.94 11.79 10.74
C GLU A 58 7.03 10.69 11.28
N ASN A 59 7.15 10.40 12.59
CA ASN A 59 6.39 9.31 13.23
C ASN A 59 4.87 9.52 13.17
N SER A 60 4.40 10.77 13.14
CA SER A 60 2.98 11.11 13.04
C SER A 60 2.35 10.77 11.69
N GLU A 61 3.16 10.72 10.63
CA GLU A 61 2.68 10.50 9.25
C GLU A 61 3.08 9.12 8.71
N ARG A 62 4.04 8.46 9.37
CA ARG A 62 4.60 7.19 8.96
C ARG A 62 3.63 6.02 9.18
N MET A 63 3.61 5.10 8.20
CA MET A 63 3.06 3.76 8.38
C MET A 63 4.08 2.82 9.05
N LEU A 64 3.63 1.97 9.98
CA LEU A 64 4.48 1.18 10.91
C LEU A 64 5.23 2.04 11.95
N PRO A 65 4.55 2.93 12.71
CA PRO A 65 5.21 3.79 13.70
C PRO A 65 5.83 3.00 14.87
N ALA A 66 5.39 1.76 15.11
CA ALA A 66 5.86 0.90 16.20
C ALA A 66 6.61 -0.36 15.72
N GLY A 67 7.18 -0.35 14.50
CA GLY A 67 7.91 -1.49 13.94
C GLY A 67 9.01 -1.07 12.98
N ASP A 68 9.72 -2.07 12.44
CA ASP A 68 10.80 -1.83 11.49
C ASP A 68 10.27 -1.17 10.22
N ARG A 69 11.05 -0.23 9.70
CA ARG A 69 10.76 0.42 8.41
C ARG A 69 10.88 -0.63 7.32
N LEU A 70 10.11 -0.43 6.26
CA LEU A 70 10.44 -1.07 5.00
C LEU A 70 11.86 -0.64 4.60
N SER A 71 12.63 -1.61 4.12
CA SER A 71 13.92 -1.36 3.47
C SER A 71 13.74 -0.49 2.22
N ALA A 72 14.82 0.12 1.74
CA ALA A 72 14.79 0.94 0.53
C ALA A 72 14.30 0.09 -0.67
N GLU A 73 14.74 -1.16 -0.73
CA GLU A 73 14.37 -2.13 -1.76
C GLU A 73 12.88 -2.48 -1.71
N GLU A 74 12.31 -2.67 -0.51
CA GLU A 74 10.87 -2.93 -0.35
C GLU A 74 10.01 -1.71 -0.71
N ILE A 75 10.48 -0.51 -0.37
CA ILE A 75 9.84 0.76 -0.75
C ILE A 75 9.85 0.92 -2.27
N GLU A 76 10.99 0.66 -2.90
CA GLU A 76 11.14 0.74 -4.36
C GLU A 76 10.25 -0.30 -5.06
N LEU A 77 10.22 -1.52 -4.54
CA LEU A 77 9.35 -2.59 -5.04
C LEU A 77 7.86 -2.21 -4.94
N LEU A 78 7.46 -1.58 -3.83
CA LEU A 78 6.09 -1.07 -3.66
C LEU A 78 5.78 0.04 -4.67
N GLN A 79 6.68 1.01 -4.84
CA GLN A 79 6.51 2.10 -5.82
C GLN A 79 6.36 1.56 -7.22
N ARG A 80 7.29 0.68 -7.66
CA ARG A 80 7.23 0.05 -8.99
C ARG A 80 5.89 -0.67 -9.20
N TRP A 81 5.38 -1.35 -8.18
CA TRP A 81 4.08 -2.01 -8.30
C TRP A 81 2.90 -1.03 -8.46
N ILE A 82 2.93 0.13 -7.78
CA ILE A 82 1.94 1.18 -7.97
C ILE A 82 2.06 1.77 -9.39
N GLU A 83 3.29 2.04 -9.83
CA GLU A 83 3.61 2.57 -11.17
C GLU A 83 3.14 1.64 -12.29
N PHE A 84 3.32 0.33 -12.15
CA PHE A 84 2.83 -0.66 -13.12
C PHE A 84 1.30 -0.83 -13.10
N GLY A 85 0.57 -0.02 -12.35
CA GLY A 85 -0.88 0.04 -12.42
C GLY A 85 -1.61 -0.83 -11.40
N SER A 86 -0.95 -1.23 -10.30
CA SER A 86 -1.58 -2.04 -9.24
C SER A 86 -2.12 -3.38 -9.74
N VAL A 87 -1.45 -3.99 -10.71
CA VAL A 87 -1.93 -5.21 -11.37
C VAL A 87 -1.87 -6.36 -10.36
N GLY A 88 -2.99 -6.60 -9.68
CA GLY A 88 -3.41 -7.96 -9.40
C GLY A 88 -3.71 -8.57 -10.75
N SER A 89 -2.77 -9.32 -11.33
CA SER A 89 -3.03 -10.06 -12.55
C SER A 89 -4.08 -11.13 -12.24
N ALA A 90 -5.33 -10.80 -12.52
CA ALA A 90 -6.18 -11.64 -13.31
C ALA A 90 -6.56 -10.86 -14.59
N ASP A 91 -5.57 -10.24 -15.23
CA ASP A 91 -5.69 -9.91 -16.65
C ASP A 91 -4.29 -9.75 -17.25
N GLN A 92 -3.82 -10.83 -17.85
CA GLN A 92 -2.99 -10.76 -19.04
C GLN A 92 -3.97 -11.02 -20.18
N ALA A 93 -4.69 -10.00 -20.63
CA ALA A 93 -5.46 -10.08 -21.87
C ALA A 93 -4.51 -9.76 -23.03
N THR A 94 -4.01 -10.82 -23.65
CA THR A 94 -3.75 -10.88 -25.09
C THR A 94 -5.00 -10.53 -25.89
#